data_AF-A0A6J8CJ80-F1
#
_entry.id   AF-A0A6J8CJ80-F1
#
_cell.length_a   1.000
_cell.length_b   1.000
_cell.length_c   1.000
_cell.angle_alpha   90.00
_cell.angle_beta   90.00
_cell.angle_gamma   90.00
#
_symmetry.space_group_name_H-M   'P 1'
#
loop_
_entity.id
_entity.type
_entity.pdbx_description
1 polymer ?
#
loop_
_entity_poly.entity_id
_entity_poly.type
_entity_poly.pdbx_seq_one_letter_code
_entity_poly.pdbx_strand_id
1 'polypeptide(L)'
;MEVYKETQKKYDTLNSTIELIKHTSVIISNFLDQRPITDASDHRFTQNREVLDWFIKWEKSVVNDKTITNKEKRLISYQTRQDIVSCIMGFDELCNYKFKSSHASIIPSRVNSDVVENMFCQQRTLHNGAYTNPTYLGYCNTVNSVILGQHAI
;
A
#
# COMPACT_ATOMS: atom_id res chain seq x y z
N MET A 1 -41.96 -11.31 -2.09
CA MET A 1 -41.40 -10.03 -1.57
C MET A 1 -40.03 -10.23 -0.88
N GLU A 2 -39.75 -11.39 -0.28
CA GLU A 2 -38.44 -11.69 0.35
C GLU A 2 -37.29 -11.85 -0.65
N VAL A 3 -37.49 -12.57 -1.76
CA VAL A 3 -36.48 -12.77 -2.81
C VAL A 3 -35.94 -11.44 -3.39
N TYR A 4 -36.80 -10.41 -3.48
CA TYR A 4 -36.41 -9.08 -3.94
C TYR A 4 -35.50 -8.37 -2.93
N LYS A 5 -35.77 -8.50 -1.62
CA LYS A 5 -34.93 -7.93 -0.55
C LYS A 5 -33.56 -8.60 -0.48
N GLU A 6 -33.51 -9.91 -0.69
CA GLU A 6 -32.23 -10.64 -0.75
C GLU A 6 -31.39 -10.26 -1.97
N THR A 7 -32.04 -10.10 -3.12
CA THR A 7 -31.37 -9.66 -4.36
C THR A 7 -30.82 -8.25 -4.20
N GLN A 8 -31.60 -7.33 -3.61
CA GLN A 8 -31.17 -5.96 -3.33
C GLN A 8 -29.96 -5.93 -2.41
N LYS A 9 -30.00 -6.67 -1.30
CA LYS A 9 -28.88 -6.74 -0.35
C LYS A 9 -27.59 -7.28 -0.99
N LYS A 10 -27.72 -8.27 -1.88
CA LYS A 10 -26.58 -8.82 -2.63
C LYS A 10 -26.00 -7.77 -3.59
N TYR A 11 -26.85 -7.01 -4.27
CA TYR A 11 -26.45 -5.92 -5.16
C TYR A 11 -25.71 -4.81 -4.40
N ASP A 12 -26.25 -4.38 -3.25
CA ASP A 12 -25.63 -3.33 -2.43
C ASP A 12 -24.25 -3.77 -1.88
N THR A 13 -24.13 -5.03 -1.49
CA THR A 13 -22.85 -5.62 -1.04
C THR A 13 -21.82 -5.66 -2.17
N LEU A 14 -22.26 -6.03 -3.39
CA LEU A 14 -21.40 -6.07 -4.55
C LEU A 14 -20.89 -4.67 -4.91
N ASN A 15 -21.77 -3.67 -4.96
CA ASN A 15 -21.39 -2.29 -5.24
C ASN A 15 -20.40 -1.75 -4.21
N SER A 16 -20.63 -2.01 -2.92
CA SER A 16 -19.71 -1.60 -1.85
C SER A 16 -18.32 -2.23 -2.02
N THR A 17 -18.28 -3.50 -2.46
CA THR A 17 -17.03 -4.21 -2.73
C THR A 17 -16.30 -3.61 -3.94
N ILE A 18 -17.03 -3.29 -5.00
CA ILE A 18 -16.48 -2.64 -6.19
C ILE A 18 -15.88 -1.27 -5.84
N GLU A 19 -16.56 -0.47 -5.00
CA GLU A 19 -16.03 0.81 -4.55
C GLU A 19 -14.71 0.66 -3.79
N LEU A 20 -14.64 -0.27 -2.83
CA LEU A 20 -13.40 -0.54 -2.11
C LEU A 20 -12.26 -0.95 -3.05
N ILE A 21 -12.53 -1.85 -4.00
CA ILE A 21 -11.54 -2.30 -4.98
C ILE A 21 -11.09 -1.13 -5.87
N LYS A 22 -12.03 -0.29 -6.31
CA LYS A 22 -11.74 0.88 -7.15
C LYS A 22 -10.76 1.82 -6.46
N HIS A 23 -11.03 2.20 -5.20
CA HIS A 23 -10.18 3.13 -4.47
C HIS A 23 -8.82 2.53 -4.10
N THR A 24 -8.79 1.25 -3.70
CA THR A 24 -7.52 0.56 -3.40
C THR A 24 -6.66 0.35 -4.65
N SER A 25 -7.27 0.06 -5.81
CA SER A 25 -6.57 -0.06 -7.08
C SER A 25 -5.86 1.23 -7.50
N VAL A 26 -6.44 2.40 -7.18
CA VAL A 26 -5.80 3.70 -7.43
C VAL A 26 -4.55 3.87 -6.59
N ILE A 27 -4.59 3.51 -5.30
CA ILE A 27 -3.41 3.53 -4.43
C ILE A 27 -2.30 2.67 -5.04
N ILE A 28 -2.61 1.41 -5.36
CA ILE A 28 -1.61 0.49 -5.92
C ILE A 28 -1.03 1.05 -7.21
N SER A 29 -1.88 1.56 -8.11
CA SER A 29 -1.45 2.09 -9.41
C SER A 29 -0.54 3.30 -9.27
N ASN A 30 -0.85 4.21 -8.34
CA ASN A 30 -0.08 5.45 -8.14
C ASN A 30 1.24 5.19 -7.42
N PHE A 31 1.24 4.35 -6.37
CA PHE A 31 2.42 4.08 -5.56
C PHE A 31 3.38 3.07 -6.20
N LEU A 32 2.94 2.24 -7.14
CA LEU A 32 3.83 1.38 -7.94
C LEU A 32 4.23 2.01 -9.28
N ASP A 33 3.79 3.23 -9.57
CA ASP A 33 4.15 3.91 -10.81
C ASP A 33 5.66 4.19 -10.86
N GLN A 34 6.28 3.79 -11.96
CA GLN A 34 7.71 4.00 -12.22
C GLN A 34 7.99 5.36 -12.87
N ARG A 35 6.94 6.07 -13.33
CA ARG A 35 7.07 7.37 -13.97
C ARG A 35 7.32 8.44 -12.90
N PRO A 36 8.35 9.27 -13.05
CA PRO A 36 8.64 10.33 -12.08
C PRO A 36 7.47 11.33 -11.97
N ILE A 37 7.26 11.85 -10.76
CA ILE A 37 6.48 13.05 -10.49
C ILE A 37 7.47 14.22 -10.41
N THR A 38 7.24 15.26 -11.18
CA THR A 38 8.16 16.42 -11.30
C THR A 38 7.65 17.67 -10.61
N ASP A 39 6.34 17.78 -10.38
CA ASP A 39 5.72 18.98 -9.85
C ASP A 39 4.38 18.67 -9.16
N ALA A 40 3.86 19.64 -8.43
CA ALA A 40 2.65 19.51 -7.61
C ALA A 40 1.33 19.50 -8.42
N SER A 41 1.37 19.70 -9.73
CA SER A 41 0.18 19.67 -10.59
C SER A 41 -0.14 18.26 -11.11
N ASP A 42 0.68 17.25 -10.75
CA ASP A 42 0.46 15.87 -11.16
C ASP A 42 -0.91 15.35 -10.71
N HIS A 43 -1.68 14.82 -11.65
CA HIS A 43 -3.01 14.26 -11.45
C HIS A 43 -3.08 13.19 -10.35
N ARG A 44 -1.98 12.48 -10.09
CA ARG A 44 -1.89 11.44 -9.05
C ARG A 44 -2.17 12.01 -7.66
N PHE A 45 -1.78 13.26 -7.39
CA PHE A 45 -2.10 13.93 -6.11
C PHE A 45 -3.60 14.15 -5.93
N THR A 46 -4.32 14.49 -7.01
CA THR A 46 -5.78 14.65 -6.95
C THR A 46 -6.46 13.31 -6.70
N GLN A 47 -6.04 12.27 -7.42
CA GLN A 47 -6.56 10.92 -7.22
C GLN A 47 -6.30 10.40 -5.80
N ASN A 48 -5.10 10.62 -5.26
CA ASN A 48 -4.75 10.24 -3.89
C ASN A 48 -5.64 10.93 -2.85
N ARG A 49 -5.91 12.23 -3.03
CA ARG A 49 -6.82 12.99 -2.15
C ARG A 49 -8.26 12.48 -2.22
N GLU A 50 -8.77 12.18 -3.42
CA GLU A 50 -10.10 11.59 -3.59
C GLU A 50 -10.23 10.24 -2.88
N VAL A 51 -9.19 9.40 -2.96
CA VAL A 51 -9.13 8.12 -2.25
C VAL A 51 -9.10 8.33 -0.74
N LEU A 52 -8.28 9.24 -0.24
CA LEU A 52 -8.21 9.55 1.18
C LEU A 52 -9.56 10.05 1.72
N ASP A 53 -10.20 10.96 1.00
CA ASP A 53 -11.53 11.47 1.35
C ASP A 53 -12.56 10.34 1.40
N TRP A 54 -12.52 9.41 0.44
CA TRP A 54 -13.39 8.25 0.45
C TRP A 54 -13.16 7.37 1.68
N PHE A 55 -11.90 7.04 2.02
CA PHE A 55 -11.57 6.24 3.20
C PHE A 55 -12.06 6.88 4.50
N ILE A 56 -11.84 8.19 4.65
CA ILE A 56 -12.31 8.94 5.84
C ILE A 56 -13.83 8.94 5.93
N LYS A 57 -14.53 9.13 4.80
CA LYS A 57 -16.01 9.10 4.75
C LYS A 57 -16.55 7.71 5.06
N TRP A 58 -15.93 6.67 4.51
CA TRP A 58 -16.27 5.27 4.76
C TRP A 58 -16.07 4.89 6.24
N GLU A 59 -14.94 5.25 6.85
CA GLU A 59 -14.72 5.00 8.28
C GLU A 59 -15.78 5.73 9.13
N LYS A 60 -16.03 7.01 8.84
CA LYS A 60 -17.06 7.80 9.55
C LYS A 60 -18.46 7.20 9.38
N SER A 61 -18.81 6.64 8.23
CA SER A 61 -20.14 6.05 8.02
C SER A 61 -20.33 4.82 8.90
N VAL A 62 -19.34 3.95 9.00
CA VAL A 62 -19.37 2.76 9.87
C VAL A 62 -19.33 3.15 11.35
N VAL A 63 -18.52 4.14 11.72
CA VAL A 63 -18.41 4.61 13.10
C VAL A 63 -19.69 5.30 13.57
N ASN A 64 -20.40 6.02 12.71
CA ASN A 64 -21.63 6.72 13.05
C ASN A 64 -22.90 5.86 12.93
N ASP A 65 -22.81 4.69 12.29
CA ASP A 65 -23.93 3.76 12.17
C ASP A 65 -24.26 3.14 13.54
N LYS A 66 -25.46 3.47 14.04
CA LYS A 66 -25.99 2.98 15.32
C LYS A 66 -26.47 1.52 15.24
N THR A 67 -26.68 1.00 14.04
CA THR A 67 -27.13 -0.39 13.82
C THR A 67 -25.98 -1.39 13.97
N ILE A 68 -24.74 -0.93 13.88
CA ILE A 68 -23.54 -1.76 13.97
C ILE A 68 -23.08 -1.87 15.43
N THR A 69 -23.26 -3.05 16.01
CA THR A 69 -22.88 -3.34 17.41
C THR A 69 -21.37 -3.55 17.58
N ASN A 70 -20.69 -4.12 16.58
CA ASN A 70 -19.25 -4.37 16.60
C ASN A 70 -18.58 -3.69 15.40
N LYS A 71 -18.25 -2.41 15.58
CA LYS A 71 -17.69 -1.54 14.54
C LYS A 71 -16.29 -1.97 14.11
N GLU A 72 -15.46 -2.42 15.05
CA GLU A 72 -14.10 -2.88 14.76
C GLU A 72 -14.08 -4.11 13.85
N LYS A 73 -15.05 -5.01 13.96
CA LYS A 73 -15.17 -6.16 13.03
C LYS A 73 -15.65 -5.77 11.63
N ARG A 74 -16.11 -4.53 11.42
CA ARG A 74 -16.58 -4.02 10.13
C ARG A 74 -15.55 -3.15 9.41
N LEU A 75 -14.46 -2.82 10.09
CA LEU A 75 -13.38 -2.01 9.57
C LEU A 75 -12.11 -2.85 9.43
N ILE A 76 -11.21 -2.41 8.56
CA ILE A 76 -9.81 -2.85 8.59
C ILE A 76 -9.16 -2.40 9.90
N SER A 77 -8.07 -3.04 10.30
CA SER A 77 -7.41 -2.74 11.59
C SER A 77 -7.11 -1.25 11.73
N TYR A 78 -7.22 -0.72 12.95
CA TYR A 78 -6.91 0.68 13.23
C TYR A 78 -5.52 1.07 12.71
N GLN A 79 -4.52 0.19 12.87
CA GLN A 79 -3.16 0.39 12.36
C GLN A 79 -3.18 0.60 10.85
N THR A 80 -3.83 -0.31 10.10
CA THR A 80 -3.95 -0.17 8.64
C THR A 80 -4.66 1.12 8.24
N ARG A 81 -5.68 1.58 8.98
CA ARG A 81 -6.37 2.85 8.69
C ARG A 81 -5.43 4.04 8.87
N GLN A 82 -4.68 4.07 9.97
CA GLN A 82 -3.67 5.11 10.22
C GLN A 82 -2.55 5.09 9.18
N ASP A 83 -2.11 3.90 8.77
CA ASP A 83 -1.07 3.72 7.75
C ASP A 83 -1.53 4.26 6.39
N ILE A 84 -2.78 4.01 5.97
CA ILE A 84 -3.32 4.56 4.71
C ILE A 84 -3.31 6.09 4.73
N VAL A 85 -3.78 6.70 5.82
CA VAL A 85 -3.80 8.17 5.97
C VAL A 85 -2.38 8.73 5.94
N SER A 86 -1.49 8.14 6.73
CA SER A 86 -0.10 8.59 6.85
C SER A 86 0.68 8.39 5.55
N CYS A 87 0.43 7.30 4.83
CA CYS A 87 1.05 7.01 3.54
C CYS A 87 0.66 8.07 2.49
N ILE A 88 -0.64 8.33 2.33
CA ILE A 88 -1.13 9.30 1.35
C ILE A 88 -0.66 10.72 1.69
N MET A 89 -0.89 11.17 2.93
CA MET A 89 -0.53 12.53 3.34
C MET A 89 1.00 12.74 3.37
N GLY A 90 1.73 11.73 3.87
CA GLY A 90 3.19 11.79 3.96
C GLY A 90 3.86 11.80 2.58
N PHE A 91 3.31 11.05 1.63
CA PHE A 91 3.82 11.05 0.26
C PHE A 91 3.61 12.41 -0.43
N ASP A 92 2.43 13.01 -0.29
CA ASP A 92 2.15 14.35 -0.82
C ASP A 92 3.11 15.39 -0.24
N GLU A 93 3.33 15.38 1.08
CA GLU A 93 4.25 16.31 1.73
C GLU A 93 5.71 16.07 1.33
N LEU A 94 6.14 14.81 1.23
CA LEU A 94 7.46 14.45 0.73
C LEU A 94 7.72 15.01 -0.67
N CYS A 95 6.75 14.85 -1.57
CA CYS A 95 6.84 15.38 -2.94
C CYS A 95 6.95 16.91 -2.93
N ASN A 96 6.03 17.59 -2.25
CA ASN A 96 6.02 19.05 -2.15
C ASN A 96 7.33 19.59 -1.56
N TYR A 97 7.85 18.94 -0.52
CA TYR A 97 9.14 19.28 0.07
C TYR A 97 10.28 19.13 -0.93
N LYS A 98 10.35 18.02 -1.67
CA LYS A 98 11.42 17.78 -2.66
C LYS A 98 11.37 18.75 -3.82
N PHE A 99 10.19 19.06 -4.33
CA PHE A 99 10.02 20.05 -5.40
C PHE A 99 10.51 21.43 -4.96
N LYS A 100 10.17 21.87 -3.73
CA LYS A 100 10.61 23.16 -3.19
C LYS A 100 12.09 23.21 -2.83
N SER A 101 12.61 22.15 -2.21
CA SER A 101 13.98 22.14 -1.65
C SER A 101 15.06 21.82 -2.68
N SER A 102 14.76 20.98 -3.65
CA SER A 102 15.76 20.39 -4.55
C SER A 102 15.36 20.38 -6.02
N HIS A 103 14.12 20.77 -6.36
CA HIS A 103 13.57 20.65 -7.72
C HIS A 103 13.71 19.22 -8.28
N ALA A 104 13.79 18.23 -7.40
CA ALA A 104 14.02 16.84 -7.76
C ALA A 104 12.69 16.14 -8.03
N SER A 105 12.70 15.25 -9.02
CA SER A 105 11.59 14.36 -9.28
C SER A 105 11.57 13.18 -8.32
N ILE A 106 10.39 12.66 -7.99
CA ILE A 106 10.22 11.44 -7.18
C ILE A 106 9.61 10.34 -8.04
N ILE A 107 10.16 9.13 -7.96
CA ILE A 107 9.53 7.94 -8.54
C ILE A 107 8.77 7.22 -7.41
N PRO A 108 7.43 7.18 -7.42
CA PRO A 108 6.63 6.62 -6.33
C PRO A 108 7.05 5.22 -5.90
N SER A 109 7.27 4.33 -6.88
CA SER A 109 7.65 2.94 -6.66
C SER A 109 8.97 2.74 -5.91
N ARG A 110 9.82 3.76 -5.81
CA ARG A 110 11.11 3.69 -5.10
C ARG A 110 11.02 4.05 -3.62
N VAL A 111 9.83 4.46 -3.16
CA VAL A 111 9.60 4.86 -1.76
C VAL A 111 9.21 3.65 -0.89
N ASN A 112 8.92 2.50 -1.50
CA ASN A 112 8.52 1.28 -0.79
C ASN A 112 9.72 0.44 -0.29
N SER A 113 9.42 -0.64 0.44
CA SER A 113 10.40 -1.59 0.98
C SER A 113 10.78 -2.71 0.01
N ASP A 114 10.27 -2.74 -1.22
CA ASP A 114 10.43 -3.87 -2.15
C ASP A 114 11.90 -4.17 -2.43
N VAL A 115 12.75 -3.15 -2.48
CA VAL A 115 14.21 -3.33 -2.69
C VAL A 115 14.84 -4.11 -1.53
N VAL A 116 14.41 -3.83 -0.30
CA VAL A 116 14.88 -4.55 0.90
C VAL A 116 14.33 -5.97 0.91
N GLU A 117 13.06 -6.15 0.56
CA GLU A 117 12.44 -7.48 0.46
C GLU A 117 13.10 -8.34 -0.62
N ASN A 118 13.45 -7.75 -1.75
CA ASN A 118 14.22 -8.40 -2.81
C ASN A 118 15.60 -8.84 -2.32
N MET A 119 16.28 -8.05 -1.48
CA MET A 119 17.53 -8.44 -0.86
C MET A 119 17.35 -9.65 0.08
N PHE A 120 16.28 -9.69 0.88
CA PHE A 120 15.95 -10.87 1.69
C PHE A 120 15.64 -12.10 0.82
N CYS A 121 15.02 -11.92 -0.34
CA CYS A 121 14.81 -13.01 -1.30
C CYS A 121 16.14 -13.54 -1.86
N GLN A 122 17.06 -12.65 -2.27
CA GLN A 122 18.39 -13.04 -2.74
C GLN A 122 19.18 -13.81 -1.66
N GLN A 123 19.14 -13.30 -0.43
CA GLN A 123 19.74 -13.95 0.72
C GLN A 123 19.19 -15.38 0.89
N ARG A 124 17.87 -15.57 0.90
CA ARG A 124 17.28 -16.91 1.06
C ARG A 124 17.53 -17.85 -0.13
N THR A 125 17.83 -17.30 -1.32
CA THR A 125 17.96 -18.07 -2.57
C THR A 125 19.39 -18.52 -2.87
N LEU A 126 20.42 -17.91 -2.26
CA LEU A 126 21.84 -18.18 -2.57
C LEU A 126 22.25 -19.67 -2.49
N HIS A 127 21.50 -20.50 -1.76
CA HIS A 127 21.70 -21.94 -1.66
C HIS A 127 20.54 -22.76 -2.27
N ASN A 128 19.97 -22.30 -3.40
CA ASN A 128 18.85 -22.95 -4.10
C ASN A 128 17.62 -23.19 -3.20
N GLY A 129 17.39 -22.31 -2.22
CA GLY A 129 16.31 -22.46 -1.24
C GLY A 129 16.48 -23.63 -0.28
N ALA A 130 17.64 -24.30 -0.21
CA ALA A 130 17.89 -25.36 0.77
C ALA A 130 17.98 -24.81 2.21
N TYR A 131 18.17 -23.50 2.38
CA TYR A 131 18.36 -22.85 3.67
C TYR A 131 17.57 -21.53 3.77
N THR A 132 16.24 -21.64 3.70
CA THR A 132 15.31 -20.50 3.69
C THR A 132 15.20 -19.76 5.03
N ASN A 133 15.61 -20.39 6.13
CA ASN A 133 15.56 -19.81 7.48
C ASN A 133 16.95 -19.91 8.12
N PRO A 134 17.86 -18.98 7.80
CA PRO A 134 19.24 -19.06 8.26
C PRO A 134 19.39 -18.71 9.74
N THR A 135 20.43 -19.27 10.37
CA THR A 135 20.97 -18.71 11.63
C THR A 135 21.56 -17.32 11.38
N TYR A 136 21.76 -16.54 12.46
CA TYR A 136 22.40 -15.22 12.38
C TYR A 136 23.74 -15.26 11.62
N LEU A 137 24.62 -16.22 11.94
CA LEU A 137 25.91 -16.36 11.25
C LEU A 137 25.73 -16.71 9.77
N GLY A 138 24.76 -17.57 9.45
CA GLY A 138 24.40 -17.90 8.07
C GLY A 138 23.95 -16.67 7.30
N TYR A 139 23.05 -15.87 7.89
CA TYR A 139 22.61 -14.60 7.31
C TYR A 139 23.79 -13.67 7.03
N CYS A 140 24.68 -13.42 7.99
CA CYS A 140 25.84 -12.54 7.80
C CYS A 140 26.73 -12.98 6.63
N ASN A 141 27.03 -14.28 6.54
CA ASN A 141 27.86 -14.82 5.47
C ASN A 141 27.18 -14.66 4.10
N THR A 142 25.89 -15.00 4.01
CA THR A 142 25.11 -14.89 2.78
C THR A 142 24.98 -13.43 2.31
N VAL A 143 24.75 -12.49 3.23
CA VAL A 143 24.67 -11.06 2.90
C VAL A 143 25.99 -10.56 2.32
N ASN A 144 27.14 -10.99 2.86
CA ASN A 144 28.45 -10.66 2.29
C ASN A 144 28.57 -11.19 0.85
N SER A 145 28.12 -12.41 0.58
CA SER A 145 28.11 -12.97 -0.79
C SER A 145 27.23 -12.16 -1.75
N VAL A 146 26.04 -11.73 -1.31
CA VAL A 146 25.15 -10.86 -2.10
C VAL A 146 25.82 -9.52 -2.40
N ILE A 147 26.44 -8.88 -1.40
CA ILE A 147 27.16 -7.59 -1.56
C ILE A 147 28.34 -7.72 -2.51
N LEU A 148 29.10 -8.81 -2.41
CA LEU A 148 30.26 -9.09 -3.26
C LEU A 148 29.87 -9.54 -4.68
N GLY A 149 28.57 -9.63 -4.97
CA GLY A 149 28.07 -10.01 -6.30
C GLY A 149 28.37 -11.46 -6.66
N GLN A 150 28.50 -12.36 -5.68
CA GLN A 150 28.49 -13.80 -5.93
C GLN A 150 27.07 -14.17 -6.37
N HIS A 151 26.83 -14.09 -7.68
CA HIS A 151 25.62 -14.61 -8.28
C HIS A 151 25.61 -16.12 -8.04
N ALA A 152 24.50 -16.63 -7.51
CA ALA A 152 24.26 -18.07 -7.53
C ALA A 152 24.37 -18.53 -8.99
N ILE A 153 25.41 -19.33 -9.28
CA ILE A 153 25.54 -20.09 -10.52
C ILE A 153 24.68 -21.33 -10.39
#